data_AF-A0A843DGH4-F1
#
_entry.id   AF-A0A843DGH4-F1
#
_cell.length_a   1.000
_cell.length_b   1.000
_cell.length_c   1.000
_cell.angle_alpha   90.00
_cell.angle_beta   90.00
_cell.angle_gamma   90.00
#
_symmetry.space_group_name_H-M   'P 1'
#
loop_
_entity.id
_entity.type
_entity.pdbx_description
1 polymer ?
#
loop_
_entity_poly.entity_id
_entity_poly.type
_entity_poly.pdbx_seq_one_letter_code
_entity_poly.pdbx_strand_id
1 'polypeptide(L)'
;MNTQTTPFFADMVCSQKFLSGDWFVVPEEGKIYNRFHKEVKGTLSNGYLKIGTKWYGIEVSIQHHRAVWIGAHGGVIPDKDMQIDHISGDKLDNRMSNLRLVTPKENCHNPNAPNVQRGGKHPHAVLTDEQAEEIRRLYWEGQKLPKGSGERYTQRRLAHMYGTTQQVIARITAGKSYTEAEC
;
A
#
# COMPACT_ATOMS: atom_id res chain seq x y z
N MET A 1 1.84 16.47 18.84
CA MET A 1 1.26 15.25 19.45
C MET A 1 0.64 14.45 18.33
N ASN A 2 1.10 13.22 18.09
CA ASN A 2 0.55 12.36 17.03
C ASN A 2 -0.80 11.83 17.52
N THR A 3 -1.89 12.39 17.03
CA THR A 3 -3.25 11.87 17.27
C THR A 3 -3.44 10.61 16.44
N GLN A 4 -2.91 9.49 16.93
CA GLN A 4 -3.24 8.16 16.39
C GLN A 4 -4.68 7.84 16.77
N THR A 5 -5.60 8.46 16.03
CA THR A 5 -7.01 8.16 16.11
C THR A 5 -7.23 6.78 15.50
N THR A 6 -7.84 5.87 16.24
CA THR A 6 -8.17 4.55 15.69
C THR A 6 -9.12 4.74 14.49
N PRO A 7 -8.95 3.99 13.39
CA PRO A 7 -9.75 4.15 12.18
C PRO A 7 -11.27 4.15 12.46
N PHE A 8 -11.71 3.33 13.41
CA PHE A 8 -13.10 3.25 13.81
C PHE A 8 -13.64 4.55 14.43
N PHE A 9 -12.85 5.26 15.25
CA PHE A 9 -13.29 6.54 15.80
C PHE A 9 -13.38 7.62 14.72
N ALA A 10 -12.41 7.65 13.78
CA ALA A 10 -12.45 8.57 12.65
C ALA A 10 -13.67 8.31 11.75
N ASP A 11 -13.99 7.05 11.47
CA ASP A 11 -15.15 6.64 10.67
C ASP A 11 -16.47 6.96 11.39
N MET A 12 -16.55 6.71 12.69
CA MET A 12 -17.70 7.08 13.51
C MET A 12 -17.93 8.59 13.47
N VAL A 13 -16.89 9.39 13.67
CA VAL A 13 -16.99 10.86 13.58
C VAL A 13 -17.44 11.29 12.19
N CYS A 14 -16.89 10.69 11.14
CA CYS A 14 -17.28 10.95 9.75
C CYS A 14 -18.77 10.64 9.51
N SER A 15 -19.22 9.46 9.94
CA SER A 15 -20.61 9.02 9.84
C SER A 15 -21.55 10.01 10.53
N GLN A 16 -21.24 10.40 11.77
CA GLN A 16 -22.04 11.37 12.51
C GLN A 16 -22.08 12.74 11.84
N LYS A 17 -20.99 13.20 11.21
CA LYS A 17 -20.98 14.45 10.44
C LYS A 17 -21.95 14.43 9.26
N PHE A 18 -22.08 13.30 8.56
CA PHE A 18 -23.09 13.17 7.51
C PHE A 18 -24.51 13.07 8.08
N LEU A 19 -24.71 12.24 9.10
CA LEU A 19 -26.03 12.02 9.71
C LEU A 19 -26.60 13.27 10.38
N SER A 20 -25.74 14.14 10.93
CA SER A 20 -26.14 15.40 11.53
C SER A 20 -26.38 16.53 10.51
N GLY A 21 -26.12 16.29 9.22
CA GLY A 21 -26.15 17.32 8.18
C GLY A 21 -25.01 18.35 8.31
N ASP A 22 -23.92 18.02 9.03
CA ASP A 22 -22.74 18.87 9.06
C ASP A 22 -22.01 18.84 7.72
N TRP A 23 -21.99 17.67 7.09
CA TRP A 23 -21.32 17.38 5.83
C TRP A 23 -22.30 16.82 4.80
N PHE A 24 -22.02 17.11 3.54
CA PHE A 24 -22.72 16.62 2.35
C PHE A 24 -21.68 16.14 1.36
N VAL A 25 -21.90 14.98 0.75
CA VAL A 25 -21.01 14.44 -0.28
C VAL A 25 -21.59 14.75 -1.67
N VAL A 26 -20.69 14.98 -2.63
CA VAL A 26 -20.98 15.04 -4.06
C VAL A 26 -20.20 13.88 -4.71
N PRO A 27 -20.80 12.69 -4.82
CA PRO A 27 -20.09 11.44 -5.16
C PRO A 27 -19.37 11.47 -6.50
N GLU A 28 -19.96 12.11 -7.50
CA GLU A 28 -19.45 12.27 -8.87
C GLU A 28 -18.20 13.15 -8.94
N GLU A 29 -18.05 14.09 -8.01
CA GLU A 29 -16.85 14.92 -7.86
C GLU A 29 -15.84 14.33 -6.88
N GLY A 30 -16.28 13.41 -6.01
CA GLY A 30 -15.45 12.90 -4.93
C GLY A 30 -15.15 13.97 -3.88
N LYS A 31 -16.07 14.92 -3.69
CA LYS A 31 -15.90 16.06 -2.78
C LYS A 31 -16.91 16.05 -1.67
N ILE A 32 -16.55 16.71 -0.58
CA ILE A 32 -17.39 16.91 0.60
C ILE A 32 -17.53 18.40 0.84
N TYR A 33 -18.74 18.85 1.16
CA TYR A 33 -19.08 20.21 1.51
C TYR A 33 -19.64 20.25 2.92
N ASN A 34 -19.41 21.32 3.65
CA ASN A 34 -20.03 21.51 4.96
C ASN A 34 -21.43 22.13 4.84
N ARG A 35 -22.13 22.27 5.98
CA ARG A 35 -23.43 22.96 6.09
C ARG A 35 -23.50 24.40 5.55
N PHE A 36 -22.36 25.02 5.31
CA PHE A 36 -22.24 26.35 4.71
C PHE A 36 -21.88 26.28 3.22
N HIS A 37 -22.01 25.11 2.59
CA HIS A 37 -21.68 24.85 1.18
C HIS A 37 -20.20 25.12 0.82
N LYS A 38 -19.32 25.15 1.82
CA LYS A 38 -17.88 25.28 1.61
C LYS A 38 -17.24 23.90 1.54
N GLU A 39 -16.39 23.70 0.53
CA GLU A 39 -15.64 22.47 0.37
C GLU A 39 -14.77 22.16 1.60
N VAL A 40 -14.89 20.94 2.09
CA VAL A 40 -14.09 20.36 3.15
C VAL A 40 -12.82 19.79 2.52
N LYS A 41 -11.84 20.66 2.32
CA LYS A 41 -10.57 20.28 1.68
C LYS A 41 -9.73 19.40 2.59
N GLY A 42 -9.05 18.43 1.98
CA GLY A 42 -8.04 17.62 2.66
C GLY A 42 -6.62 18.14 2.41
N THR A 43 -5.69 17.74 3.27
CA THR A 43 -4.25 17.93 3.10
C THR A 43 -3.59 16.62 2.70
N LEU A 44 -2.61 16.67 1.79
CA LEU A 44 -1.89 15.49 1.31
C LEU A 44 -0.95 14.92 2.39
N SER A 45 -1.06 13.62 2.66
CA SER A 45 -0.21 12.88 3.61
C SER A 45 -0.06 11.43 3.14
N ASN A 46 1.18 10.97 2.94
CA ASN A 46 1.49 9.60 2.46
C ASN A 46 0.73 9.22 1.17
N GLY A 47 0.54 10.19 0.27
CA GLY A 47 -0.17 10.01 -0.99
C GLY A 47 -1.69 10.03 -0.89
N TYR A 48 -2.28 10.18 0.30
CA TYR A 48 -3.74 10.29 0.48
C TYR A 48 -4.12 11.67 1.00
N LEU A 49 -5.27 12.20 0.56
CA LEU A 49 -5.87 13.37 1.19
C LEU A 49 -6.46 12.99 2.55
N LYS A 50 -6.19 13.81 3.57
CA LYS A 50 -6.76 13.69 4.91
C LYS A 50 -7.51 14.95 5.29
N ILE A 51 -8.70 14.78 5.84
CA ILE A 51 -9.55 15.84 6.36
C ILE A 51 -9.31 15.94 7.87
N GLY A 52 -8.93 17.12 8.34
CA GLY A 52 -8.87 17.42 9.77
C GLY A 52 -10.21 18.00 10.24
N THR A 53 -10.76 17.48 11.33
CA THR A 53 -11.97 18.01 11.96
C THR A 53 -11.88 17.95 13.48
N LYS A 54 -12.77 18.67 14.17
CA LYS A 54 -12.88 18.61 15.63
C LYS A 54 -14.17 17.90 16.02
N TRP A 55 -14.06 16.99 17.00
CA TRP A 55 -15.19 16.27 17.59
C TRP A 55 -15.11 16.40 19.11
N TYR A 56 -16.05 17.13 19.72
CA TYR A 56 -16.02 17.46 21.16
C TYR A 56 -14.66 17.96 21.68
N GLY A 57 -14.02 18.86 20.92
CA GLY A 57 -12.71 19.43 21.27
C GLY A 57 -11.50 18.57 20.90
N ILE A 58 -11.70 17.33 20.46
CA ILE A 58 -10.64 16.41 20.03
C ILE A 58 -10.40 16.58 18.53
N GLU A 59 -9.13 16.69 18.13
CA GLU A 59 -8.75 16.69 16.71
C GLU A 59 -8.76 15.28 16.13
N VAL A 60 -9.46 15.13 15.01
CA VAL A 60 -9.68 13.86 14.32
C VAL A 60 -9.23 14.00 12.87
N SER A 61 -8.43 13.05 12.39
CA SER A 61 -7.97 12.97 11.01
C SER A 61 -8.68 11.82 10.28
N ILE A 62 -9.39 12.15 9.21
CA ILE A 62 -10.19 11.21 8.42
C ILE A 62 -9.60 11.12 7.01
N GLN A 63 -9.52 9.93 6.42
CA GLN A 63 -9.08 9.78 5.03
C GLN A 63 -10.18 10.24 4.07
N HIS A 64 -9.85 11.08 3.09
CA HIS A 64 -10.83 11.74 2.22
C HIS A 64 -11.65 10.72 1.42
N HIS A 65 -11.00 9.79 0.70
CA HIS A 65 -11.70 8.74 -0.05
C HIS A 65 -12.64 7.91 0.83
N ARG A 66 -12.25 7.62 2.07
CA ARG A 66 -13.07 6.88 3.03
C ARG A 66 -14.29 7.70 3.47
N ALA A 67 -14.11 9.00 3.70
CA ALA A 67 -15.21 9.91 3.98
C ALA A 67 -16.21 10.02 2.81
N VAL A 68 -15.72 10.09 1.57
CA VAL A 68 -16.58 10.09 0.37
C VAL A 68 -17.39 8.80 0.30
N TRP A 69 -16.74 7.65 0.50
CA TRP A 69 -17.44 6.36 0.49
C TRP A 69 -18.53 6.30 1.57
N ILE A 70 -18.20 6.66 2.82
CA ILE A 70 -19.16 6.67 3.94
C ILE A 70 -20.34 7.59 3.63
N GLY A 71 -20.06 8.81 3.15
CA GLY A 71 -21.10 9.78 2.78
C GLY A 71 -22.00 9.27 1.66
N ALA A 72 -21.42 8.69 0.61
CA ALA A 72 -22.15 8.18 -0.55
C ALA A 72 -23.06 7.00 -0.19
N HIS A 73 -22.72 6.27 0.89
CA HIS A 73 -23.52 5.20 1.46
C HIS A 73 -24.35 5.66 2.66
N GLY A 74 -24.73 6.94 2.72
CA GLY A 74 -25.66 7.45 3.73
C GLY A 74 -25.13 7.44 5.17
N GLY A 75 -23.81 7.53 5.34
CA GLY A 75 -23.16 7.49 6.65
C GLY A 75 -22.85 6.08 7.17
N VAL A 76 -23.07 5.03 6.37
CA VAL A 76 -22.74 3.64 6.76
C VAL A 76 -21.23 3.49 6.90
N ILE A 77 -20.81 2.88 8.02
CA ILE A 77 -19.40 2.62 8.32
C ILE A 77 -19.05 1.22 7.77
N PRO A 78 -17.99 1.10 6.94
CA PRO A 78 -17.48 -0.19 6.52
C PRO A 78 -17.07 -1.07 7.71
N ASP A 79 -17.15 -2.39 7.54
CA ASP A 79 -16.59 -3.33 8.50
C ASP A 79 -15.11 -3.02 8.77
N LYS A 80 -14.69 -3.26 10.02
CA LYS A 80 -13.34 -2.93 10.51
C LYS A 80 -12.20 -3.56 9.70
N ASP A 81 -12.47 -4.70 9.06
CA ASP A 81 -11.50 -5.48 8.31
C ASP A 81 -11.53 -5.13 6.80
N MET A 82 -12.37 -4.20 6.38
CA MET A 82 -12.53 -3.77 4.99
C MET A 82 -11.86 -2.41 4.72
N GLN A 83 -11.34 -2.28 3.50
CA GLN A 83 -10.61 -1.12 3.01
C GLN A 83 -11.34 -0.48 1.84
N ILE A 84 -11.18 0.82 1.68
CA ILE A 84 -11.64 1.54 0.49
C ILE A 84 -10.43 1.68 -0.43
N ASP A 85 -10.48 1.02 -1.57
CA ASP A 85 -9.43 1.00 -2.59
C ASP A 85 -9.80 1.88 -3.78
N HIS A 86 -8.78 2.43 -4.43
CA HIS A 86 -8.89 3.22 -5.65
C HIS A 86 -8.72 2.29 -6.87
N ILE A 87 -9.77 2.08 -7.65
CA ILE A 87 -9.78 1.19 -8.81
C ILE A 87 -8.66 1.55 -9.79
N SER A 88 -8.46 2.84 -10.05
CA SER A 88 -7.40 3.35 -10.94
C SER A 88 -6.01 3.38 -10.32
N GLY A 89 -5.88 3.17 -9.00
CA GLY A 89 -4.64 3.37 -8.24
C GLY A 89 -4.26 4.84 -7.99
N ASP A 90 -4.95 5.80 -8.61
CA ASP A 90 -4.79 7.22 -8.31
C ASP A 90 -5.48 7.57 -6.99
N LYS A 91 -4.66 7.81 -5.97
CA LYS A 91 -5.08 8.11 -4.60
C LYS A 91 -5.72 9.49 -4.43
N LEU A 92 -5.60 10.37 -5.44
CA LEU A 92 -6.18 11.71 -5.43
C LEU A 92 -7.55 11.76 -6.08
N ASP A 93 -7.88 10.78 -6.92
CA ASP A 93 -9.20 10.64 -7.54
C ASP A 93 -10.18 9.96 -6.58
N ASN A 94 -10.84 10.77 -5.75
CA ASN A 94 -11.79 10.30 -4.74
C ASN A 94 -13.22 10.16 -5.26
N ARG A 95 -13.46 10.25 -6.58
CA ARG A 95 -14.82 10.06 -7.14
C ARG A 95 -15.34 8.69 -6.79
N MET A 96 -16.62 8.58 -6.44
CA MET A 96 -17.21 7.30 -6.00
C MET A 96 -17.10 6.21 -7.07
N SER A 97 -17.13 6.57 -8.36
CA SER A 97 -16.90 5.63 -9.47
C SER A 97 -15.49 5.02 -9.49
N ASN A 98 -14.51 5.64 -8.82
CA ASN A 98 -13.15 5.16 -8.68
C ASN A 98 -12.91 4.43 -7.34
N LEU A 99 -13.90 4.34 -6.45
CA LEU A 99 -13.74 3.73 -5.13
C LEU A 99 -14.46 2.38 -5.04
N ARG A 100 -13.84 1.40 -4.37
CA ARG A 100 -14.46 0.11 -4.06
C ARG A 100 -14.16 -0.35 -2.64
N LEU A 101 -15.12 -1.05 -2.03
CA LEU A 101 -14.94 -1.71 -0.75
C LEU A 101 -14.33 -3.09 -0.97
N VAL A 102 -13.16 -3.34 -0.39
CA VAL A 102 -12.38 -4.57 -0.61
C VAL A 102 -11.74 -5.06 0.68
N THR A 103 -11.38 -6.33 0.70
CA THR A 103 -10.48 -6.89 1.72
C THR A 103 -9.04 -6.39 1.51
N PRO A 104 -8.17 -6.45 2.54
CA PRO A 104 -6.76 -6.10 2.40
C PRO A 104 -6.06 -6.96 1.35
N LYS A 105 -6.44 -8.24 1.25
CA LYS A 105 -5.92 -9.16 0.24
C LYS A 105 -6.25 -8.66 -1.16
N GLU A 106 -7.50 -8.33 -1.44
CA GLU A 106 -7.91 -7.84 -2.76
C GLU A 106 -7.23 -6.51 -3.11
N ASN A 107 -7.12 -5.59 -2.16
CA ASN A 107 -6.40 -4.33 -2.35
C ASN A 107 -4.94 -4.55 -2.77
N CYS A 108 -4.22 -5.48 -2.11
CA CYS A 108 -2.84 -5.83 -2.49
C CYS A 108 -2.71 -6.44 -3.88
N HIS A 109 -3.78 -6.99 -4.46
CA HIS A 109 -3.81 -7.54 -5.82
C HIS A 109 -4.32 -6.52 -6.85
N ASN A 110 -4.57 -5.27 -6.47
CA ASN A 110 -4.95 -4.23 -7.42
C ASN A 110 -3.78 -4.00 -8.41
N PRO A 111 -3.93 -4.34 -9.71
CA PRO A 111 -2.85 -4.23 -10.69
C PRO A 111 -2.51 -2.77 -11.01
N ASN A 112 -3.43 -1.85 -10.73
CA ASN A 112 -3.25 -0.42 -10.96
C ASN A 112 -2.62 0.29 -9.75
N ALA A 113 -2.46 -0.40 -8.61
CA ALA A 113 -1.79 0.19 -7.47
C ALA A 113 -0.36 0.61 -7.86
N PRO A 114 0.12 1.78 -7.38
CA PRO A 114 1.43 2.28 -7.75
C PRO A 114 2.51 1.23 -7.45
N ASN A 115 3.36 0.98 -8.45
CA ASN A 115 4.39 -0.06 -8.38
C ASN A 115 5.21 0.07 -7.10
N VAL A 116 5.06 -0.89 -6.19
CA VAL A 116 6.01 -1.08 -5.10
C VAL A 116 7.33 -1.42 -5.75
N GLN A 117 8.37 -0.62 -5.53
CA GLN A 117 9.70 -0.93 -6.04
C GLN A 117 10.13 -2.30 -5.48
N ARG A 118 10.43 -3.26 -6.36
CA ARG A 118 10.83 -4.64 -5.99
C ARG A 118 12.28 -4.88 -6.43
N GLY A 119 12.90 -5.91 -5.87
CA GLY A 119 14.28 -6.27 -6.21
C GLY A 119 15.26 -5.17 -5.83
N GLY A 120 16.28 -4.95 -6.65
CA GLY A 120 17.36 -3.99 -6.42
C GLY A 120 16.89 -2.54 -6.39
N LYS A 121 15.69 -2.25 -6.90
CA LYS A 121 15.07 -0.92 -6.86
C LYS A 121 14.51 -0.55 -5.48
N HIS A 122 14.30 -1.52 -4.57
CA HIS A 122 13.75 -1.20 -3.26
C HIS A 122 14.77 -0.42 -2.40
N PRO A 123 14.39 0.66 -1.68
CA PRO A 123 15.34 1.50 -0.92
C PRO A 123 16.18 0.78 0.14
N HIS A 124 15.67 -0.36 0.63
CA HIS A 124 16.35 -1.22 1.60
C HIS A 124 16.77 -2.58 1.01
N ALA A 125 16.92 -2.67 -0.31
CA ALA A 125 17.40 -3.88 -0.96
C ALA A 125 18.85 -4.16 -0.52
N VAL A 126 19.10 -5.39 -0.04
CA VAL A 126 20.44 -5.85 0.38
C VAL A 126 21.34 -6.10 -0.84
N LEU A 127 20.74 -6.46 -1.97
CA LEU A 127 21.41 -6.78 -3.22
C LEU A 127 20.87 -5.90 -4.35
N THR A 128 21.69 -5.64 -5.36
CA THR A 128 21.26 -5.06 -6.64
C THR A 128 20.68 -6.14 -7.58
N ASP A 129 20.04 -5.72 -8.67
CA ASP A 129 19.53 -6.65 -9.68
C ASP A 129 20.70 -7.38 -10.37
N GLU A 130 21.82 -6.70 -10.63
CA GLU A 130 23.05 -7.28 -11.21
C GLU A 130 23.68 -8.32 -10.28
N GLN A 131 23.70 -8.05 -8.97
CA GLN A 131 24.18 -9.04 -7.99
C GLN A 131 23.30 -10.29 -7.96
N ALA A 132 21.98 -10.14 -8.12
CA ALA A 132 21.05 -11.26 -8.17
C ALA A 132 21.21 -12.10 -9.46
N GLU A 133 21.51 -11.46 -10.59
CA GLU A 133 21.88 -12.14 -11.84
C GLU A 133 23.18 -12.93 -11.69
N GLU A 134 24.22 -12.32 -11.11
CA GLU A 134 25.50 -13.01 -10.89
C GLU A 134 25.34 -14.19 -9.93
N ILE A 135 24.53 -14.06 -8.88
CA ILE A 135 24.19 -15.17 -7.97
C ILE A 135 23.54 -16.33 -8.73
N ARG A 136 22.62 -16.05 -9.66
CA ARG A 136 21.99 -17.09 -10.50
C ARG A 136 23.02 -17.78 -11.38
N ARG A 137 23.89 -17.02 -12.03
CA ARG A 137 24.96 -17.54 -12.89
C ARG A 137 25.90 -18.46 -12.10
N LEU A 138 26.46 -17.97 -11.00
CA LEU A 138 27.39 -18.72 -10.15
C LEU A 138 26.75 -20.00 -9.58
N TYR A 139 25.49 -19.91 -9.12
CA TYR A 139 24.79 -21.08 -8.61
C TYR A 139 24.61 -22.15 -9.69
N TRP A 140 24.21 -21.75 -10.90
CA TRP A 140 24.02 -22.63 -12.05
C TRP A 140 25.34 -23.28 -12.51
N GLU A 141 26.42 -22.49 -12.63
CA GLU A 141 27.76 -23.00 -12.94
C GLU A 141 28.23 -24.00 -11.88
N GLY A 142 28.00 -23.70 -10.60
CA GLY A 142 28.30 -24.61 -9.50
C GLY A 142 27.51 -25.92 -9.54
N GLN A 143 26.31 -25.96 -10.12
CA GLN A 143 25.55 -27.21 -10.28
C GLN A 143 26.17 -28.18 -11.28
N LYS A 144 27.03 -27.70 -12.19
CA LYS A 144 27.73 -28.54 -13.18
C LYS A 144 28.91 -29.31 -12.58
N LEU A 145 29.36 -28.91 -11.38
CA LEU A 145 30.49 -29.53 -10.69
C LEU A 145 30.05 -30.72 -9.82
N PRO A 146 30.94 -31.70 -9.56
CA PRO A 146 30.64 -32.84 -8.70
C PRO A 146 30.16 -32.44 -7.31
N LYS A 147 29.18 -33.18 -6.76
CA LYS A 147 28.76 -32.98 -5.37
C LYS A 147 29.93 -33.28 -4.42
N GLY A 148 30.18 -32.39 -3.47
CA GLY A 148 31.29 -32.52 -2.52
C GLY A 148 32.60 -31.89 -2.97
N SER A 149 32.69 -31.34 -4.20
CA SER A 149 33.83 -30.51 -4.57
C SER A 149 33.81 -29.19 -3.79
N GLY A 150 34.97 -28.76 -3.28
CA GLY A 150 35.12 -27.46 -2.61
C GLY A 150 34.91 -26.27 -3.56
N GLU A 151 34.90 -26.52 -4.86
CA GLU A 151 34.73 -25.52 -5.93
C GLU A 151 33.26 -25.15 -6.17
N ARG A 152 32.31 -25.93 -5.66
CA ARG A 152 30.88 -25.68 -5.89
C ARG A 152 30.36 -24.45 -5.13
N TYR A 153 29.66 -23.58 -5.85
CA TYR A 153 28.91 -22.46 -5.26
C TYR A 153 27.58 -22.96 -4.66
N THR A 154 27.60 -23.30 -3.38
CA THR A 154 26.38 -23.61 -2.62
C THR A 154 25.63 -22.33 -2.25
N GLN A 155 24.32 -22.45 -1.97
CA GLN A 155 23.54 -21.31 -1.50
C GLN A 155 24.13 -20.66 -0.24
N ARG A 156 24.71 -21.46 0.66
CA ARG A 156 25.35 -20.98 1.90
C ARG A 156 26.64 -20.22 1.63
N ARG A 157 27.44 -20.68 0.67
CA ARG A 157 28.67 -19.99 0.24
C ARG A 157 28.33 -18.65 -0.41
N LEU A 158 27.35 -18.64 -1.31
CA LEU A 158 26.86 -17.42 -1.95
C LEU A 158 26.29 -16.44 -0.92
N ALA A 159 25.54 -16.92 0.07
CA ALA A 159 25.03 -16.08 1.15
C ALA A 159 26.16 -15.35 1.90
N HIS A 160 27.24 -16.06 2.23
CA HIS A 160 28.42 -15.45 2.86
C HIS A 160 29.13 -14.46 1.94
N MET A 161 29.32 -14.79 0.65
CA MET A 161 29.99 -13.93 -0.32
C MET A 161 29.27 -12.59 -0.52
N TYR A 162 27.94 -12.61 -0.54
CA TYR A 162 27.11 -11.44 -0.80
C TYR A 162 26.53 -10.80 0.47
N GLY A 163 27.02 -11.20 1.66
CA GLY A 163 26.59 -10.60 2.94
C GLY A 163 25.10 -10.74 3.22
N THR A 164 24.48 -11.84 2.77
CA THR A 164 23.04 -12.08 2.87
C THR A 164 22.72 -13.42 3.52
N THR A 165 21.44 -13.76 3.62
CA THR A 165 20.98 -15.04 4.19
C THR A 165 20.83 -16.10 3.10
N GLN A 166 20.95 -17.38 3.49
CA GLN A 166 20.69 -18.51 2.58
C GLN A 166 19.27 -18.45 1.99
N GLN A 167 18.28 -17.95 2.74
CA GLN A 167 16.90 -17.81 2.28
C GLN A 167 16.78 -16.81 1.12
N VAL A 168 17.51 -15.69 1.17
CA VAL A 168 17.55 -14.71 0.06
C VAL A 168 18.11 -15.37 -1.20
N ILE A 169 19.25 -16.07 -1.08
CA ILE A 169 19.85 -16.80 -2.21
C ILE A 169 18.90 -17.85 -2.79
N ALA A 170 18.21 -18.60 -1.92
CA ALA A 170 17.26 -19.62 -2.35
C ALA A 170 16.08 -19.03 -3.14
N ARG A 171 15.58 -17.84 -2.76
CA ARG A 171 14.51 -17.16 -3.49
C ARG A 171 14.98 -16.61 -4.83
N ILE A 172 16.18 -16.03 -4.90
CA ILE A 172 16.80 -15.54 -6.14
C ILE A 172 16.99 -16.70 -7.12
N THR A 173 17.60 -17.79 -6.68
CA THR A 173 17.86 -18.97 -7.51
C THR A 173 16.58 -19.70 -7.95
N ALA A 174 15.49 -19.58 -7.18
CA ALA A 174 14.17 -20.08 -7.55
C ALA A 174 13.34 -19.10 -8.41
N GLY A 175 13.87 -17.94 -8.79
CA GLY A 175 13.15 -16.92 -9.56
C GLY A 175 12.00 -16.22 -8.81
N LYS A 176 11.97 -16.31 -7.47
CA LYS A 176 10.89 -15.77 -6.61
C LYS A 176 11.16 -14.37 -6.07
N SER A 177 12.29 -13.77 -6.44
CA SER A 177 12.73 -12.42 -6.05
C SER A 177 13.75 -11.92 -7.05
N TYR A 178 13.89 -10.59 -7.17
CA TYR A 178 14.75 -9.96 -8.18
C TYR A 178 14.39 -10.46 -9.58
N THR A 179 13.11 -10.54 -9.91
CA THR A 179 12.68 -11.04 -11.23
C THR A 179 13.15 -10.08 -12.32
N GLU A 180 13.62 -10.64 -13.45
CA GLU A 180 13.83 -9.84 -14.66
C GLU A 180 12.52 -9.09 -14.92
N ALA A 181 12.60 -7.76 -15.01
CA ALA A 181 11.46 -7.00 -15.50
C ALA A 181 11.21 -7.48 -16.93
N GLU A 182 10.01 -7.93 -17.24
CA GLU A 182 9.59 -8.05 -18.65
C GLU A 182 9.77 -6.65 -19.25
N CYS A 183 10.78 -6.51 -20.12
CA CYS A 183 11.06 -5.32 -20.89
C CYS A 183 9.88 -4.98 -21.82
#